data_AF-A0A258MTC6-F1
#
_entry.id   AF-A0A258MTC6-F1
#
_cell.length_a   1.000
_cell.length_b   1.000
_cell.length_c   1.000
_cell.angle_alpha   90.00
_cell.angle_beta   90.00
_cell.angle_gamma   90.00
#
_symmetry.space_group_name_H-M   'P 1'
#
loop_
_entity.id
_entity.type
_entity.pdbx_description
1 polymer ?
#
loop_
_entity_poly.entity_id
_entity_poly.type
_entity_poly.pdbx_seq_one_letter_code
_entity_poly.pdbx_strand_id
1 'polypeptide(L)'
;MSEYKSEYRKKLRELTESKAYTVTLESEIQKLYKKAIEFDLDLKHQQEIEELRAKTTGLNIEFIRDYLCSDKNAASVNMSGVVIGIQGDGPWGVIEFQKFLNQKDFNVVNITDPGVRYIVLGSHNVDDEELNQQIATSIEEGFDLRIYSQELFVAWLITGVNPLEEWLEKDLLESVREHESLQYVIDSTQFPWPQLVDHASMKRSYEVKTFEWDGSLSEESPLRKMGYSVQAGALSIQERRAILRQAYTSSGLNKFLYSSHDLERWGQPNTAQRLYAMSSLITWLANFQGPTKPAAREKWISDLRWLKESFYDSKMKFWPVR
;
A
#
# COMPACT_ATOMS: atom_id res chain seq x y z
N MET A 1 -38.43 31.77 -81.31
CA MET A 1 -38.17 32.28 -79.94
C MET A 1 -38.79 31.44 -78.81
N SER A 2 -39.97 30.81 -79.00
CA SER A 2 -40.62 29.97 -77.96
C SER A 2 -39.84 28.68 -77.64
N GLU A 3 -39.34 28.00 -78.68
CA GLU A 3 -38.63 26.72 -78.57
C GLU A 3 -37.30 26.82 -77.83
N TYR A 4 -36.47 27.82 -78.15
CA TYR A 4 -35.21 28.11 -77.46
C TYR A 4 -35.40 28.42 -75.96
N LYS A 5 -36.52 29.07 -75.58
CA LYS A 5 -36.84 29.31 -74.16
C LYS A 5 -37.24 28.01 -73.43
N SER A 6 -37.90 27.09 -74.13
CA SER A 6 -38.24 25.77 -73.59
C SER A 6 -37.00 24.92 -73.34
N GLU A 7 -36.10 24.86 -74.33
CA GLU A 7 -34.86 24.09 -74.24
C GLU A 7 -33.90 24.64 -73.17
N TYR A 8 -33.80 25.97 -73.06
CA TYR A 8 -33.01 26.62 -71.99
C TYR A 8 -33.53 26.27 -70.59
N ARG A 9 -34.86 26.28 -70.38
CA ARG A 9 -35.47 25.91 -69.09
C ARG A 9 -35.24 24.44 -68.75
N LYS A 10 -35.24 23.56 -69.76
CA LYS A 10 -34.93 22.13 -69.58
C LYS A 10 -33.49 21.94 -69.10
N LYS A 11 -32.51 22.54 -69.79
CA LYS A 11 -31.09 22.49 -69.38
C LYS A 11 -30.85 23.10 -68.01
N LEU A 12 -31.58 24.16 -67.65
CA LEU A 12 -31.46 24.78 -66.33
C LEU A 12 -31.97 23.85 -65.22
N ARG A 13 -33.05 23.10 -65.44
CA ARG A 13 -33.51 22.05 -64.51
C ARG A 13 -32.48 20.94 -64.37
N GLU A 14 -32.00 20.40 -65.48
CA GLU A 14 -30.98 19.34 -65.49
C GLU A 14 -29.71 19.79 -64.74
N LEU A 15 -29.27 21.04 -64.91
CA LEU A 15 -28.15 21.62 -64.17
C LEU A 15 -28.44 21.74 -62.67
N THR A 16 -29.67 22.10 -62.29
CA THR A 16 -30.07 22.26 -60.90
C THR A 16 -30.17 20.90 -60.20
N GLU A 17 -30.72 19.90 -60.88
CA GLU A 17 -30.80 18.51 -60.41
C GLU A 17 -29.39 17.91 -60.28
N SER A 18 -28.52 18.13 -61.26
CA SER A 18 -27.11 17.72 -61.22
C SER A 18 -26.36 18.37 -60.04
N LYS A 19 -26.56 19.67 -59.80
CA LYS A 19 -25.97 20.36 -58.63
C LYS A 19 -26.50 19.83 -57.30
N ALA A 20 -27.79 19.51 -57.21
CA ALA A 20 -28.35 18.91 -56.00
C ALA A 20 -27.75 17.51 -55.76
N TYR A 21 -27.56 16.74 -56.83
CA TYR A 21 -26.92 15.42 -56.77
C TYR A 21 -25.46 15.50 -56.33
N THR A 22 -24.67 16.46 -56.85
CA THR A 22 -23.27 16.65 -56.43
C THR A 22 -23.15 17.02 -54.96
N VAL A 23 -24.01 17.91 -54.44
CA VAL A 23 -24.03 18.26 -53.01
C VAL A 23 -24.35 17.04 -52.13
N THR A 24 -25.26 16.19 -52.60
CA THR A 24 -25.62 14.95 -51.88
C THR A 24 -24.41 14.02 -51.80
N LEU A 25 -23.73 13.80 -52.92
CA LEU A 25 -22.51 12.97 -53.01
C LEU A 25 -21.37 13.52 -52.14
N GLU A 26 -21.15 14.84 -52.14
CA GLU A 26 -20.14 15.47 -51.28
C GLU A 26 -20.41 15.21 -49.80
N SER A 27 -21.68 15.30 -49.37
CA SER A 27 -22.06 14.99 -47.98
C SER A 27 -21.81 13.52 -47.61
N GLU A 28 -21.99 12.61 -48.57
CA GLU A 28 -21.83 11.17 -48.37
C GLU A 28 -20.35 10.80 -48.32
N ILE A 29 -19.52 11.43 -49.16
CA ILE A 29 -18.06 11.33 -49.11
C ILE A 29 -17.53 11.80 -47.75
N GLN A 30 -18.00 12.94 -47.22
CA GLN A 30 -17.57 13.42 -45.90
C GLN A 30 -17.93 12.45 -44.77
N LYS A 31 -19.12 11.84 -44.81
CA LYS A 31 -19.53 10.81 -43.84
C LYS A 31 -18.64 9.58 -43.92
N LEU A 32 -18.28 9.14 -45.13
CA LEU A 32 -17.39 8.00 -45.33
C LEU A 32 -15.97 8.30 -44.86
N TYR A 33 -15.45 9.51 -45.13
CA TYR A 33 -14.15 9.96 -44.61
C TYR A 33 -14.10 9.95 -43.09
N LYS A 34 -15.14 10.49 -42.43
CA LYS A 34 -15.22 10.48 -40.96
C LYS A 34 -15.20 9.05 -40.40
N LYS A 35 -16.01 8.16 -40.98
CA LYS A 35 -16.03 6.74 -40.59
C LYS A 35 -14.69 6.04 -40.82
N ALA A 36 -13.99 6.36 -41.92
CA ALA A 36 -12.68 5.78 -42.20
C ALA A 36 -11.63 6.20 -41.18
N ILE A 37 -11.66 7.47 -40.74
CA ILE A 37 -10.76 7.99 -39.69
C ILE A 37 -11.06 7.33 -38.34
N GLU A 38 -12.34 7.23 -37.96
CA GLU A 38 -12.76 6.54 -36.73
C GLU A 38 -12.32 5.07 -36.73
N PHE A 39 -12.47 4.38 -37.87
CA PHE A 39 -12.03 3.00 -38.03
C PHE A 39 -10.49 2.85 -37.96
N ASP A 40 -9.72 3.75 -38.58
CA ASP A 40 -8.24 3.71 -38.55
C ASP A 40 -7.69 3.99 -37.14
N LEU A 41 -8.35 4.88 -36.38
CA LEU A 41 -8.05 5.14 -34.97
C LEU A 41 -8.33 3.91 -34.10
N ASP A 42 -9.49 3.26 -34.27
CA ASP A 42 -9.82 2.01 -33.58
C ASP A 42 -8.81 0.90 -33.91
N LEU A 43 -8.40 0.79 -35.19
CA LEU A 43 -7.43 -0.23 -35.62
C LEU A 43 -6.05 0.00 -35.00
N LYS A 44 -5.58 1.25 -34.94
CA LYS A 44 -4.30 1.60 -34.29
C LYS A 44 -4.34 1.30 -32.80
N HIS A 45 -5.44 1.64 -32.12
CA HIS A 45 -5.60 1.36 -30.71
C HIS A 45 -5.62 -0.15 -30.43
N GLN A 46 -6.28 -0.93 -31.30
CA GLN A 46 -6.24 -2.40 -31.22
C GLN A 46 -4.83 -2.97 -31.44
N GLN A 47 -4.07 -2.43 -32.39
CA GLN A 47 -2.68 -2.84 -32.64
C GLN A 47 -1.76 -2.51 -31.44
N GLU A 48 -1.91 -1.34 -30.82
CA GLU A 48 -1.18 -1.00 -29.58
C GLU A 48 -1.53 -1.95 -28.44
N ILE A 49 -2.81 -2.28 -28.26
CA ILE A 49 -3.25 -3.26 -27.25
C ILE A 49 -2.68 -4.65 -27.54
N GLU A 50 -2.65 -5.09 -28.81
CA GLU A 50 -2.07 -6.37 -29.21
C GLU A 50 -0.55 -6.41 -29.01
N GLU A 51 0.17 -5.32 -29.32
CA GLU A 51 1.60 -5.22 -29.05
C GLU A 51 1.92 -5.20 -27.55
N LEU A 52 1.11 -4.50 -26.76
CA LEU A 52 1.22 -4.52 -25.29
C LEU A 52 0.98 -5.93 -24.77
N ARG A 53 -0.08 -6.62 -25.22
CA ARG A 53 -0.39 -8.02 -24.89
C ARG A 53 0.73 -8.97 -25.29
N ALA A 54 1.34 -8.77 -26.46
CA ALA A 54 2.46 -9.59 -26.94
C ALA A 54 3.75 -9.38 -26.11
N LYS A 55 3.94 -8.19 -25.54
CA LYS A 55 5.04 -7.89 -24.59
C LYS A 55 4.73 -8.31 -23.15
N THR A 56 3.46 -8.59 -22.84
CA THR A 56 3.03 -8.96 -21.50
C THR A 56 3.47 -10.40 -21.20
N THR A 57 4.39 -10.57 -20.25
CA THR A 57 4.92 -11.91 -19.89
C THR A 57 4.70 -12.19 -18.40
N GLY A 58 4.65 -13.49 -18.05
CA GLY A 58 4.59 -13.94 -16.67
C GLY A 58 3.31 -13.48 -15.93
N LEU A 59 3.49 -12.86 -14.77
CA LEU A 59 2.39 -12.42 -13.91
C LEU A 59 1.46 -11.42 -14.59
N ASN A 60 1.98 -10.62 -15.51
CA ASN A 60 1.24 -9.53 -16.14
C ASN A 60 0.09 -10.02 -17.04
N ILE A 61 0.04 -11.32 -17.35
CA ILE A 61 -1.07 -11.95 -18.05
C ILE A 61 -2.23 -12.17 -17.07
N GLU A 62 -3.39 -11.52 -17.33
CA GLU A 62 -4.60 -11.57 -16.48
C GLU A 62 -4.98 -13.01 -16.08
N PHE A 63 -4.99 -13.95 -17.04
CA PHE A 63 -5.31 -15.35 -16.75
C PHE A 63 -4.35 -16.00 -15.75
N ILE A 64 -3.05 -15.69 -15.81
CA ILE A 64 -2.05 -16.24 -14.87
C ILE A 64 -2.24 -15.60 -13.49
N ARG A 65 -2.42 -14.28 -13.43
CA ARG A 65 -2.76 -13.56 -12.19
C ARG A 65 -3.99 -14.17 -11.53
N ASP A 66 -5.07 -14.32 -12.28
CA ASP A 66 -6.36 -14.80 -11.76
C ASP A 66 -6.26 -16.24 -11.25
N TYR A 67 -5.52 -17.09 -11.98
CA TYR A 67 -5.24 -18.46 -11.56
C TYR A 67 -4.44 -18.50 -10.24
N LEU A 68 -3.36 -17.73 -10.13
CA LEU A 68 -2.52 -17.70 -8.92
C LEU A 68 -3.23 -17.06 -7.72
N CYS A 69 -4.20 -16.18 -7.97
CA CYS A 69 -5.00 -15.51 -6.97
C CYS A 69 -6.36 -16.19 -6.71
N SER A 70 -6.65 -17.37 -7.27
CA SER A 70 -8.00 -17.96 -7.27
C SER A 70 -8.62 -18.02 -5.87
N ASP A 71 -7.82 -18.50 -4.90
CA ASP A 71 -8.24 -18.74 -3.50
C ASP A 71 -7.79 -17.62 -2.55
N LYS A 72 -7.35 -16.49 -3.10
CA LYS A 72 -6.86 -15.33 -2.35
C LYS A 72 -7.91 -14.23 -2.32
N ASN A 73 -7.92 -13.46 -1.24
CA ASN A 73 -8.80 -12.30 -1.05
C ASN A 73 -8.19 -11.31 -0.05
N ALA A 74 -8.89 -10.20 0.24
CA ALA A 74 -8.44 -9.20 1.20
C ALA A 74 -8.10 -9.78 2.59
N ALA A 75 -8.86 -10.77 3.07
CA ALA A 75 -8.57 -11.44 4.34
C ALA A 75 -7.24 -12.21 4.32
N SER A 76 -6.85 -12.75 3.16
CA SER A 76 -5.61 -13.52 2.99
C SER A 76 -4.35 -12.70 3.26
N VAL A 77 -4.45 -11.37 3.15
CA VAL A 77 -3.35 -10.40 3.40
C VAL A 77 -3.68 -9.42 4.53
N ASN A 78 -4.65 -9.74 5.39
CA ASN A 78 -5.10 -8.90 6.51
C ASN A 78 -5.59 -7.49 6.10
N MET A 79 -6.19 -7.36 4.92
CA MET A 79 -6.73 -6.09 4.40
C MET A 79 -8.27 -6.03 4.40
N SER A 80 -8.96 -6.94 5.11
CA SER A 80 -10.42 -6.89 5.22
C SER A 80 -10.90 -5.57 5.81
N GLY A 81 -11.75 -4.85 5.06
CA GLY A 81 -12.29 -3.55 5.46
C GLY A 81 -11.32 -2.38 5.32
N VAL A 82 -10.11 -2.60 4.79
CA VAL A 82 -9.16 -1.54 4.47
C VAL A 82 -9.54 -0.90 3.15
N VAL A 83 -9.51 0.44 3.12
CA VAL A 83 -9.75 1.27 1.94
C VAL A 83 -8.45 1.41 1.15
N ILE A 84 -8.51 1.11 -0.15
CA ILE A 84 -7.37 1.18 -1.07
C ILE A 84 -7.70 2.13 -2.21
N GLY A 85 -6.83 3.11 -2.45
CA GLY A 85 -6.88 3.96 -3.63
C GLY A 85 -6.15 3.30 -4.79
N ILE A 86 -6.69 3.38 -6.00
CA ILE A 86 -5.97 2.94 -7.21
C ILE A 86 -5.95 4.02 -8.27
N GLN A 87 -4.89 4.03 -9.08
CA GLN A 87 -4.75 4.96 -10.20
C GLN A 87 -3.76 4.41 -11.23
N GLY A 88 -3.90 4.85 -12.48
CA GLY A 88 -2.95 4.52 -13.54
C GLY A 88 -3.11 3.10 -14.09
N ASP A 89 -2.54 2.92 -15.27
CA ASP A 89 -2.58 1.69 -16.05
C ASP A 89 -1.17 1.08 -16.14
N GLY A 90 -1.12 -0.24 -16.31
CA GLY A 90 0.13 -0.98 -16.50
C GLY A 90 0.51 -1.78 -15.25
N PRO A 91 0.62 -3.12 -15.35
CA PRO A 91 0.45 -3.91 -16.56
C PRO A 91 -1.02 -4.14 -16.91
N TRP A 92 -1.93 -3.89 -15.97
CA TRP A 92 -3.37 -4.01 -16.19
C TRP A 92 -4.02 -2.63 -16.28
N GLY A 93 -5.08 -2.53 -17.07
CA GLY A 93 -5.87 -1.31 -17.12
C GLY A 93 -6.57 -1.07 -15.78
N VAL A 94 -6.61 0.17 -15.29
CA VAL A 94 -7.11 0.51 -13.94
C VAL A 94 -8.54 0.00 -13.71
N ILE A 95 -9.40 0.07 -14.72
CA ILE A 95 -10.80 -0.38 -14.67
C ILE A 95 -10.88 -1.92 -14.55
N GLU A 96 -10.01 -2.63 -15.25
CA GLU A 96 -9.92 -4.09 -15.18
C GLU A 96 -9.39 -4.52 -13.81
N PHE A 97 -8.29 -3.89 -13.38
CA PHE A 97 -7.65 -4.17 -12.11
C PHE A 97 -8.59 -3.88 -10.93
N GLN A 98 -9.39 -2.81 -11.00
CA GLN A 98 -10.43 -2.52 -10.02
C GLN A 98 -11.46 -3.65 -9.91
N LYS A 99 -11.92 -4.19 -11.04
CA LYS A 99 -12.87 -5.31 -11.06
C LYS A 99 -12.23 -6.55 -10.43
N PHE A 100 -10.97 -6.84 -10.77
CA PHE A 100 -10.21 -7.93 -10.15
C PHE A 100 -10.14 -7.78 -8.63
N LEU A 101 -9.77 -6.62 -8.11
CA LEU A 101 -9.68 -6.38 -6.67
C LEU A 101 -11.06 -6.45 -5.98
N ASN A 102 -12.10 -5.89 -6.58
CA ASN A 102 -13.47 -5.96 -6.04
C ASN A 102 -13.99 -7.40 -5.95
N GLN A 103 -13.65 -8.27 -6.91
CA GLN A 103 -13.98 -9.70 -6.85
C GLN A 103 -13.23 -10.45 -5.73
N LYS A 104 -12.18 -9.82 -5.17
CA LYS A 104 -11.31 -10.36 -4.12
C LYS A 104 -11.58 -9.70 -2.77
N ASP A 105 -12.76 -9.11 -2.58
CA ASP A 105 -13.24 -8.46 -1.35
C ASP A 105 -12.43 -7.23 -0.89
N PHE A 106 -11.70 -6.58 -1.79
CA PHE A 106 -11.05 -5.29 -1.49
C PHE A 106 -12.02 -4.12 -1.64
N ASN A 107 -11.89 -3.11 -0.78
CA ASN A 107 -12.65 -1.87 -0.88
C ASN A 107 -11.82 -0.83 -1.66
N VAL A 108 -12.11 -0.71 -2.95
CA VAL A 108 -11.34 0.14 -3.87
C VAL A 108 -12.06 1.46 -4.15
N VAL A 109 -11.33 2.57 -3.97
CA VAL A 109 -11.82 3.95 -4.09
C VAL A 109 -10.84 4.82 -4.89
N ASN A 110 -11.13 6.12 -5.07
CA ASN A 110 -10.17 7.05 -5.67
C ASN A 110 -9.07 7.40 -4.66
N ILE A 111 -7.84 7.68 -5.12
CA ILE A 111 -6.72 8.01 -4.24
C ILE A 111 -6.94 9.27 -3.39
N THR A 112 -7.79 10.20 -3.84
CA THR A 112 -8.15 11.44 -3.12
C THR A 112 -9.23 11.24 -2.06
N ASP A 113 -9.83 10.04 -1.96
CA ASP A 113 -10.88 9.78 -0.99
C ASP A 113 -10.34 9.77 0.45
N PRO A 114 -11.10 10.30 1.44
CA PRO A 114 -10.65 10.35 2.82
C PRO A 114 -10.35 8.96 3.39
N GLY A 115 -9.23 8.85 4.12
CA GLY A 115 -8.86 7.61 4.83
C GLY A 115 -8.10 6.59 3.99
N VAL A 116 -7.76 6.90 2.74
CA VAL A 116 -6.85 6.10 1.91
C VAL A 116 -5.44 6.11 2.50
N ARG A 117 -4.97 4.92 2.88
CA ARG A 117 -3.60 4.69 3.39
C ARG A 117 -2.76 3.76 2.51
N TYR A 118 -3.42 3.13 1.54
CA TYR A 118 -2.81 2.21 0.60
C TYR A 118 -3.17 2.70 -0.79
N ILE A 119 -2.16 3.01 -1.59
CA ILE A 119 -2.30 3.39 -2.99
C ILE A 119 -1.67 2.30 -3.85
N VAL A 120 -2.37 1.89 -4.91
CA VAL A 120 -1.81 1.01 -5.93
C VAL A 120 -1.78 1.76 -7.26
N LEU A 121 -0.58 1.97 -7.79
CA LEU A 121 -0.32 2.69 -9.03
C LEU A 121 -0.07 1.71 -10.17
N GLY A 122 -0.63 2.00 -11.34
CA GLY A 122 -0.13 1.50 -12.60
C GLY A 122 1.13 2.25 -13.04
N SER A 123 1.81 1.71 -14.05
CA SER A 123 3.05 2.28 -14.58
C SER A 123 2.89 3.66 -15.21
N HIS A 124 1.74 3.97 -15.82
CA HIS A 124 1.50 5.22 -16.56
C HIS A 124 0.05 5.70 -16.38
N ASN A 125 -0.31 6.84 -16.96
CA ASN A 125 -1.63 7.49 -16.83
C ASN A 125 -2.02 7.79 -15.36
N VAL A 126 -1.03 8.13 -14.54
CA VAL A 126 -1.23 8.62 -13.17
C VAL A 126 -1.36 10.14 -13.19
N ASP A 127 -2.29 10.69 -12.41
CA ASP A 127 -2.41 12.13 -12.20
C ASP A 127 -1.46 12.54 -11.08
N ASP A 128 -0.34 13.16 -11.47
CA ASP A 128 0.69 13.62 -10.54
C ASP A 128 0.15 14.65 -9.54
N GLU A 129 -0.87 15.47 -9.90
CA GLU A 129 -1.43 16.47 -8.99
C GLU A 129 -2.18 15.79 -7.85
N GLU A 130 -3.06 14.84 -8.17
CA GLU A 130 -3.82 14.06 -7.17
C GLU A 130 -2.88 13.22 -6.28
N LEU A 131 -1.86 12.59 -6.88
CA LEU A 131 -0.87 11.80 -6.14
C LEU A 131 -0.07 12.66 -5.16
N ASN A 132 0.46 13.80 -5.63
CA ASN A 132 1.21 14.72 -4.78
C ASN A 132 0.35 15.32 -3.66
N GLN A 133 -0.94 15.60 -3.94
CA GLN A 133 -1.87 16.07 -2.93
C GLN A 133 -2.01 15.02 -1.81
N GLN A 134 -2.22 13.75 -2.16
CA GLN A 134 -2.39 12.69 -1.16
C GLN A 134 -1.11 12.42 -0.36
N ILE A 135 0.05 12.51 -1.01
CA ILE A 135 1.35 12.46 -0.32
C ILE A 135 1.48 13.63 0.67
N ALA A 136 1.18 14.85 0.26
CA ALA A 136 1.23 16.02 1.14
C ALA A 136 0.27 15.87 2.34
N THR A 137 -0.96 15.44 2.11
CA THR A 137 -1.93 15.16 3.19
C THR A 137 -1.42 14.11 4.17
N SER A 138 -0.73 13.06 3.70
CA SER A 138 -0.15 12.05 4.60
C SER A 138 0.92 12.61 5.53
N ILE A 139 1.74 13.54 5.03
CA ILE A 139 2.79 14.21 5.78
C ILE A 139 2.18 15.18 6.80
N GLU A 140 1.20 15.97 6.38
CA GLU A 140 0.53 16.95 7.24
C GLU A 140 -0.26 16.30 8.38
N GLU A 141 -0.99 15.23 8.09
CA GLU A 141 -1.79 14.49 9.08
C GLU A 141 -0.98 13.44 9.87
N GLY A 142 0.24 13.14 9.42
CA GLY A 142 1.17 12.23 10.09
C GLY A 142 0.73 10.77 10.10
N PHE A 143 0.10 10.30 9.01
CA PHE A 143 -0.24 8.89 8.83
C PHE A 143 0.73 8.18 7.88
N ASP A 144 0.85 6.86 8.07
CA ASP A 144 1.66 6.01 7.21
C ASP A 144 0.92 5.72 5.89
N LEU A 145 1.34 6.39 4.82
CA LEU A 145 0.88 6.14 3.45
C LEU A 145 1.79 5.11 2.78
N ARG A 146 1.20 4.08 2.18
CA ARG A 146 1.92 3.01 1.49
C ARG A 146 1.54 2.99 0.01
N ILE A 147 2.53 3.06 -0.86
CA ILE A 147 2.34 3.14 -2.32
C ILE A 147 2.96 1.89 -2.95
N TYR A 148 2.16 1.13 -3.69
CA TYR A 148 2.53 -0.10 -4.38
C TYR A 148 2.40 0.08 -5.90
N SER A 149 3.18 -0.67 -6.69
CA SER A 149 2.76 -0.94 -8.07
C SER A 149 1.66 -1.98 -8.08
N GLN A 150 0.91 -2.08 -9.18
CA GLN A 150 -0.05 -3.16 -9.38
C GLN A 150 0.60 -4.53 -9.21
N GLU A 151 1.80 -4.75 -9.77
CA GLU A 151 2.53 -6.02 -9.70
C GLU A 151 2.98 -6.35 -8.27
N LEU A 152 3.51 -5.38 -7.53
CA LEU A 152 3.90 -5.57 -6.14
C LEU A 152 2.70 -5.95 -5.27
N PHE A 153 1.55 -5.30 -5.50
CA PHE A 153 0.33 -5.60 -4.78
C PHE A 153 -0.19 -7.01 -5.10
N VAL A 154 -0.14 -7.43 -6.37
CA VAL A 154 -0.48 -8.80 -6.78
C VAL A 154 0.50 -9.82 -6.22
N ALA A 155 1.81 -9.52 -6.22
CA ALA A 155 2.82 -10.39 -5.63
C ALA A 155 2.58 -10.58 -4.12
N TRP A 156 2.17 -9.52 -3.42
CA TRP A 156 1.74 -9.62 -2.02
C TRP A 156 0.55 -10.55 -1.87
N LEU A 157 -0.48 -10.41 -2.70
CA LEU A 157 -1.68 -11.25 -2.64
C LEU A 157 -1.37 -12.74 -2.89
N ILE A 158 -0.48 -13.04 -3.84
CA ILE A 158 -0.08 -14.41 -4.18
C ILE A 158 0.73 -15.04 -3.04
N THR A 159 1.74 -14.32 -2.56
CA THR A 159 2.73 -14.85 -1.62
C THR A 159 2.27 -14.78 -0.16
N GLY A 160 1.37 -13.85 0.17
CA GLY A 160 1.03 -13.49 1.54
C GLY A 160 2.11 -12.67 2.26
N VAL A 161 3.21 -12.34 1.57
CA VAL A 161 4.37 -11.62 2.11
C VAL A 161 4.34 -10.20 1.56
N ASN A 162 4.32 -9.20 2.44
CA ASN A 162 4.25 -7.79 2.03
C ASN A 162 5.63 -7.33 1.51
N PRO A 163 5.78 -7.00 0.21
CA PRO A 163 7.08 -6.69 -0.37
C PRO A 163 7.69 -5.40 0.20
N LEU A 164 6.88 -4.41 0.60
CA LEU A 164 7.40 -3.18 1.21
C LEU A 164 7.96 -3.40 2.62
N GLU A 165 7.58 -4.49 3.29
CA GLU A 165 8.04 -4.81 4.65
C GLU A 165 9.10 -5.90 4.66
N GLU A 166 9.05 -6.87 3.75
CA GLU A 166 9.84 -8.10 3.86
C GLU A 166 10.93 -8.24 2.78
N TRP A 167 10.88 -7.46 1.69
CA TRP A 167 11.92 -7.52 0.65
C TRP A 167 13.11 -6.64 0.99
N LEU A 168 14.29 -7.05 0.50
CA LEU A 168 15.47 -6.21 0.56
C LEU A 168 15.27 -4.99 -0.34
N GLU A 169 15.72 -3.82 0.13
CA GLU A 169 15.68 -2.55 -0.63
C GLU A 169 16.14 -2.73 -2.07
N LYS A 170 17.28 -3.41 -2.28
CA LYS A 170 17.83 -3.66 -3.60
C LYS A 170 16.84 -4.41 -4.51
N ASP A 171 16.20 -5.45 -4.00
CA ASP A 171 15.29 -6.29 -4.78
C ASP A 171 13.99 -5.54 -5.08
N LEU A 172 13.53 -4.72 -4.12
CA LEU A 172 12.37 -3.86 -4.31
C LEU A 172 12.64 -2.77 -5.36
N LEU A 173 13.76 -2.05 -5.26
CA LEU A 173 14.17 -1.04 -6.24
C LEU A 173 14.39 -1.65 -7.63
N GLU A 174 14.97 -2.85 -7.72
CA GLU A 174 15.10 -3.58 -8.99
C GLU A 174 13.74 -3.91 -9.58
N SER A 175 12.79 -4.36 -8.76
CA SER A 175 11.45 -4.77 -9.23
C SER A 175 10.60 -3.63 -9.79
N VAL A 176 10.91 -2.37 -9.45
CA VAL A 176 10.17 -1.19 -9.92
C VAL A 176 10.98 -0.29 -10.84
N ARG A 177 12.19 -0.70 -11.23
CA ARG A 177 13.12 0.13 -12.01
C ARG A 177 12.47 0.73 -13.27
N GLU A 178 11.66 -0.06 -13.95
CA GLU A 178 11.02 0.31 -15.22
C GLU A 178 9.61 0.91 -15.02
N HIS A 179 9.16 1.10 -13.78
CA HIS A 179 7.80 1.56 -13.46
C HIS A 179 7.76 3.09 -13.34
N GLU A 180 7.41 3.77 -14.43
CA GLU A 180 7.49 5.23 -14.58
C GLU A 180 6.84 6.01 -13.41
N SER A 181 5.58 5.72 -13.05
CA SER A 181 4.93 6.45 -11.93
C SER A 181 5.56 6.19 -10.56
N LEU A 182 6.26 5.07 -10.36
CA LEU A 182 6.97 4.83 -9.10
C LEU A 182 8.35 5.48 -9.11
N GLN A 183 9.03 5.49 -10.27
CA GLN A 183 10.25 6.29 -10.43
C GLN A 183 9.95 7.77 -10.16
N TYR A 184 8.80 8.28 -10.62
CA TYR A 184 8.34 9.61 -10.24
C TYR A 184 8.27 9.78 -8.72
N VAL A 185 7.61 8.88 -7.99
CA VAL A 185 7.53 8.98 -6.51
C VAL A 185 8.92 8.95 -5.88
N ILE A 186 9.79 8.03 -6.32
CA ILE A 186 11.17 7.86 -5.81
C ILE A 186 12.00 9.13 -6.03
N ASP A 187 11.91 9.72 -7.22
CA ASP A 187 12.77 10.82 -7.64
C ASP A 187 12.23 12.20 -7.21
N SER A 188 10.91 12.37 -7.16
CA SER A 188 10.26 13.69 -7.07
C SER A 188 9.94 14.15 -5.65
N THR A 189 9.94 13.27 -4.64
CA THR A 189 9.25 13.58 -3.39
C THR A 189 10.13 13.57 -2.13
N GLN A 190 9.72 14.38 -1.15
CA GLN A 190 10.12 14.27 0.26
C GLN A 190 9.52 13.02 0.93
N PHE A 191 8.82 12.18 0.16
CA PHE A 191 8.15 11.00 0.64
C PHE A 191 9.15 9.83 0.59
N PRO A 192 9.48 9.22 1.74
CA PRO A 192 10.44 8.13 1.78
C PRO A 192 9.81 6.86 1.21
N TRP A 193 9.85 6.71 -0.12
CA TRP A 193 9.50 5.48 -0.81
C TRP A 193 10.74 4.62 -1.04
N PRO A 194 10.71 3.32 -0.69
CA PRO A 194 9.78 2.66 0.24
C PRO A 194 9.99 3.17 1.68
N GLN A 195 8.97 3.03 2.54
CA GLN A 195 9.26 2.96 3.98
C GLN A 195 9.99 1.64 4.23
N LEU A 196 11.27 1.61 3.89
CA LEU A 196 12.20 0.79 4.61
C LEU A 196 12.15 1.31 6.03
N VAL A 197 11.30 0.68 6.84
CA VAL A 197 11.78 0.23 8.13
C VAL A 197 13.02 -0.55 7.76
N ASP A 198 14.16 0.12 7.87
CA ASP A 198 15.41 -0.34 7.31
C ASP A 198 15.70 -1.71 7.91
N HIS A 199 15.31 -2.78 7.22
CA HIS A 199 15.56 -4.15 7.65
C HIS A 199 17.05 -4.49 7.44
N ALA A 200 17.79 -3.66 6.70
CA ALA A 200 19.23 -3.76 6.51
C ALA A 200 20.03 -3.05 7.62
N SER A 201 19.56 -1.92 8.18
CA SER A 201 20.10 -1.35 9.43
C SER A 201 19.44 -1.90 10.69
N MET A 202 18.24 -2.49 10.59
CA MET A 202 17.81 -3.57 11.47
C MET A 202 18.43 -4.89 10.99
N LYS A 203 19.78 -4.93 10.97
CA LYS A 203 20.39 -6.03 11.71
C LYS A 203 19.57 -6.14 12.98
N ARG A 204 18.80 -7.22 13.17
CA ARG A 204 18.23 -7.54 14.49
C ARG A 204 19.40 -7.36 15.43
N SER A 205 19.43 -6.21 16.11
CA SER A 205 20.57 -5.89 16.94
C SER A 205 20.34 -6.80 18.12
N TYR A 206 21.03 -7.93 18.11
CA TYR A 206 21.06 -8.85 19.23
C TYR A 206 21.88 -8.26 20.38
N GLU A 207 22.58 -7.15 20.11
CA GLU A 207 23.22 -6.32 21.13
C GLU A 207 22.16 -5.62 21.94
N VAL A 208 22.19 -5.93 23.23
CA VAL A 208 21.40 -5.25 24.24
C VAL A 208 22.37 -4.41 25.05
N LYS A 209 22.12 -3.11 25.11
CA LYS A 209 22.77 -2.24 26.09
C LYS A 209 22.02 -2.38 27.41
N THR A 210 22.69 -2.92 28.41
CA THR A 210 22.17 -2.97 29.78
C THR A 210 22.31 -1.58 30.39
N PHE A 211 21.18 -0.96 30.73
CA PHE A 211 21.19 0.32 31.43
C PHE A 211 21.09 0.08 32.93
N GLU A 212 22.05 0.61 33.68
CA GLU A 212 21.90 0.76 35.12
C GLU A 212 20.88 1.86 35.39
N TRP A 213 19.97 1.61 36.34
CA TRP A 213 18.93 2.56 36.69
C TRP A 213 19.54 3.78 37.37
N ASP A 214 19.29 4.97 36.82
CA ASP A 214 19.87 6.24 37.28
C ASP A 214 19.10 6.89 38.45
N GLY A 215 18.08 6.23 38.98
CA GLY A 215 17.26 6.77 40.07
C GLY A 215 16.13 7.69 39.62
N SER A 216 16.05 8.08 38.35
CA SER A 216 14.96 8.90 37.83
C SER A 216 13.76 8.01 37.48
N LEU A 217 12.64 8.22 38.19
CA LEU A 217 11.37 7.60 37.86
C LEU A 217 10.52 8.66 37.17
N SER A 218 10.22 8.47 35.89
CA SER A 218 8.99 9.06 35.35
C SER A 218 7.82 8.50 36.17
N GLU A 219 6.84 9.34 36.52
CA GLU A 219 5.70 8.93 37.35
C GLU A 219 4.96 7.71 36.79
N GLU A 220 4.97 7.55 35.46
CA GLU A 220 4.42 6.39 34.77
C GLU A 220 5.38 5.83 33.72
N SER A 221 5.43 4.50 33.61
CA SER A 221 6.18 3.80 32.55
C SER A 221 5.52 3.97 31.17
N PRO A 222 6.28 3.95 30.06
CA PRO A 222 5.72 4.02 28.71
C PRO A 222 4.64 2.96 28.41
N LEU A 223 4.78 1.72 28.90
CA LEU A 223 3.74 0.70 28.76
C LEU A 223 2.45 1.09 29.50
N ARG A 224 2.56 1.72 30.68
CA ARG A 224 1.40 2.21 31.43
C ARG A 224 0.69 3.33 30.69
N LYS A 225 1.44 4.25 30.07
CA LYS A 225 0.90 5.33 29.22
C LYS A 225 0.23 4.80 27.95
N MET A 226 0.68 3.65 27.43
CA MET A 226 -0.02 2.90 26.37
C MET A 226 -1.28 2.15 26.86
N GLY A 227 -1.60 2.21 28.15
CA GLY A 227 -2.76 1.55 28.75
C GLY A 227 -2.50 0.14 29.28
N TYR A 228 -1.26 -0.38 29.24
CA TYR A 228 -0.96 -1.70 29.80
C TYR A 228 -1.23 -1.74 31.32
N SER A 229 -2.05 -2.70 31.74
CA SER A 229 -2.44 -2.89 33.13
C SER A 229 -2.71 -4.35 33.45
N VAL A 230 -2.25 -4.81 34.60
CA VAL A 230 -2.58 -6.14 35.17
C VAL A 230 -3.54 -6.07 36.35
N GLN A 231 -4.03 -4.87 36.68
CA GLN A 231 -4.99 -4.68 37.77
C GLN A 231 -6.22 -5.60 37.60
N ALA A 232 -6.83 -5.98 38.73
CA ALA A 232 -8.04 -6.80 38.70
C ALA A 232 -9.15 -6.06 37.92
N GLY A 233 -9.81 -6.75 37.00
CA GLY A 233 -10.88 -6.18 36.16
C GLY A 233 -10.46 -5.19 35.07
N ALA A 234 -9.17 -4.84 34.95
CA ALA A 234 -8.73 -3.79 34.03
C ALA A 234 -8.64 -4.26 32.56
N LEU A 235 -7.95 -5.38 32.29
CA LEU A 235 -7.74 -5.88 30.93
C LEU A 235 -7.73 -7.42 30.90
N SER A 236 -8.36 -7.98 29.88
CA SER A 236 -8.27 -9.39 29.49
C SER A 236 -6.86 -9.75 29.01
N ILE A 237 -6.57 -11.05 28.90
CA ILE A 237 -5.28 -11.52 28.40
C ILE A 237 -5.00 -11.09 26.95
N GLN A 238 -6.05 -11.05 26.12
CA GLN A 238 -5.95 -10.67 24.71
C GLN A 238 -5.64 -9.18 24.57
N GLU A 239 -6.33 -8.32 25.32
CA GLU A 239 -6.10 -6.88 25.30
C GLU A 239 -4.70 -6.51 25.79
N ARG A 240 -4.24 -7.14 26.89
CA ARG A 240 -2.86 -6.93 27.38
C ARG A 240 -1.82 -7.31 26.32
N ARG A 241 -2.00 -8.47 25.69
CA ARG A 241 -1.07 -8.96 24.65
C ARG A 241 -1.15 -8.14 23.37
N ALA A 242 -2.31 -7.57 23.02
CA ALA A 242 -2.44 -6.64 21.91
C ALA A 242 -1.62 -5.36 22.15
N ILE A 243 -1.70 -4.78 23.35
CA ILE A 243 -0.89 -3.62 23.74
C ILE A 243 0.60 -3.97 23.71
N LEU A 244 0.99 -5.13 24.25
CA LEU A 244 2.39 -5.58 24.23
C LEU A 244 2.89 -5.83 22.80
N ARG A 245 2.06 -6.43 21.93
CA ARG A 245 2.39 -6.57 20.50
C ARG A 245 2.62 -5.21 19.88
N GLN A 246 1.69 -4.27 20.06
CA GLN A 246 1.80 -2.93 19.52
C GLN A 246 3.05 -2.20 20.05
N ALA A 247 3.36 -2.34 21.33
CA ALA A 247 4.55 -1.77 21.97
C ALA A 247 5.87 -2.32 21.39
N TYR A 248 5.86 -3.57 20.94
CA TYR A 248 7.00 -4.22 20.31
C TYR A 248 7.11 -3.90 18.83
N THR A 249 6.02 -4.03 18.07
CA THR A 249 6.04 -4.02 16.60
C THR A 249 5.88 -2.65 15.96
N SER A 250 5.33 -1.68 16.70
CA SER A 250 4.99 -0.36 16.14
C SER A 250 5.72 0.78 16.83
N SER A 251 5.83 1.91 16.13
CA SER A 251 6.35 3.17 16.68
C SER A 251 5.41 3.83 17.70
N GLY A 252 4.24 3.23 18.01
CA GLY A 252 3.25 3.80 18.92
C GLY A 252 3.77 4.09 20.33
N LEU A 253 4.71 3.27 20.83
CA LEU A 253 5.34 3.50 22.13
C LEU A 253 6.27 4.72 22.13
N ASN A 254 6.83 5.11 20.98
CA ASN A 254 7.80 6.22 20.88
C ASN A 254 7.18 7.57 21.26
N LYS A 255 5.85 7.72 21.15
CA LYS A 255 5.12 8.91 21.61
C LYS A 255 5.27 9.17 23.11
N PHE A 256 5.70 8.17 23.88
CA PHE A 256 5.89 8.25 25.33
C PHE A 256 7.38 8.26 25.73
N LEU A 257 8.30 8.34 24.76
CA LEU A 257 9.74 8.39 24.94
C LEU A 257 10.22 9.80 24.58
N TYR A 258 10.48 10.63 25.59
CA TYR A 258 10.72 12.08 25.38
C TYR A 258 12.19 12.46 25.31
N SER A 259 13.08 11.60 25.80
CA SER A 259 14.53 11.83 25.78
C SER A 259 15.24 10.87 24.82
N SER A 260 16.40 11.29 24.32
CA SER A 260 17.31 10.41 23.59
C SER A 260 17.71 9.18 24.42
N HIS A 261 17.84 9.35 25.73
CA HIS A 261 18.11 8.28 26.67
C HIS A 261 16.95 7.26 26.76
N ASP A 262 15.69 7.73 26.77
CA ASP A 262 14.52 6.85 26.74
C ASP A 262 14.45 6.06 25.43
N LEU A 263 14.72 6.71 24.30
CA LEU A 263 14.77 6.07 22.99
C LEU A 263 15.88 5.02 22.91
N GLU A 264 17.06 5.29 23.45
CA GLU A 264 18.15 4.32 23.50
C GLU A 264 17.83 3.14 24.42
N ARG A 265 17.29 3.43 25.61
CA ARG A 265 16.91 2.41 26.60
C ARG A 265 15.84 1.47 26.06
N TRP A 266 14.80 2.01 25.42
CA TRP A 266 13.70 1.21 24.87
C TRP A 266 14.01 0.66 23.49
N GLY A 267 15.05 1.11 22.80
CA GLY A 267 15.41 0.66 21.45
C GLY A 267 14.37 1.00 20.40
N GLN A 268 14.54 0.55 19.16
CA GLN A 268 13.54 0.74 18.09
C GLN A 268 12.51 -0.41 18.06
N PRO A 269 11.33 -0.26 17.41
CA PRO A 269 10.39 -1.36 17.21
C PRO A 269 11.07 -2.60 16.61
N ASN A 270 10.57 -3.80 16.92
CA ASN A 270 11.09 -5.10 16.45
C ASN A 270 12.60 -5.36 16.72
N THR A 271 13.20 -4.77 17.77
CA THR A 271 14.61 -5.01 18.16
C THR A 271 14.74 -5.83 19.44
N ALA A 272 15.92 -6.47 19.64
CA ALA A 272 16.22 -7.14 20.90
C ALA A 272 16.24 -6.16 22.08
N GLN A 273 16.71 -4.92 21.87
CA GLN A 273 16.67 -3.86 22.88
C GLN A 273 15.24 -3.54 23.32
N ARG A 274 14.27 -3.47 22.40
CA ARG A 274 12.86 -3.26 22.71
C ARG A 274 12.27 -4.40 23.52
N LEU A 275 12.52 -5.62 23.09
CA LEU A 275 12.07 -6.81 23.81
C LEU A 275 12.74 -6.92 25.19
N TYR A 276 14.01 -6.57 25.31
CA TYR A 276 14.74 -6.51 26.57
C TYR A 276 14.17 -5.45 27.52
N ALA A 277 13.91 -4.23 27.05
CA ALA A 277 13.34 -3.17 27.87
C ALA A 277 11.95 -3.55 28.41
N MET A 278 11.09 -4.08 27.54
CA MET A 278 9.76 -4.57 27.93
C MET A 278 9.84 -5.71 28.94
N SER A 279 10.64 -6.75 28.64
CA SER A 279 10.77 -7.93 29.51
C SER A 279 11.44 -7.59 30.85
N SER A 280 12.42 -6.69 30.87
CA SER A 280 13.08 -6.22 32.10
C SER A 280 12.11 -5.45 32.98
N LEU A 281 11.31 -4.55 32.41
CA LEU A 281 10.30 -3.80 33.17
C LEU A 281 9.25 -4.74 33.77
N ILE A 282 8.70 -5.66 32.98
CA ILE A 282 7.67 -6.59 33.46
C ILE A 282 8.26 -7.58 34.49
N THR A 283 9.51 -8.02 34.30
CA THR A 283 10.23 -8.85 35.28
C THR A 283 10.45 -8.10 36.60
N TRP A 284 10.85 -6.83 36.52
CA TRP A 284 10.99 -5.98 37.69
C TRP A 284 9.65 -5.80 38.41
N LEU A 285 8.55 -5.53 37.69
CA LEU A 285 7.21 -5.45 38.29
C LEU A 285 6.82 -6.78 38.98
N ALA A 286 7.05 -7.92 38.34
CA ALA A 286 6.75 -9.23 38.89
C ALA A 286 7.58 -9.59 40.12
N ASN A 287 8.84 -9.14 40.21
CA ASN A 287 9.72 -9.44 41.33
C ASN A 287 9.60 -8.43 42.47
N PHE A 288 9.44 -7.15 42.14
CA PHE A 288 9.40 -6.06 43.12
C PHE A 288 7.98 -5.85 43.67
N GLN A 289 6.96 -5.79 42.81
CA GLN A 289 5.56 -5.61 43.24
C GLN A 289 4.81 -6.93 43.40
N GLY A 290 5.23 -7.99 42.68
CA GLY A 290 4.52 -9.27 42.71
C GLY A 290 4.40 -9.96 44.07
N PRO A 291 5.38 -9.88 45.00
CA PRO A 291 5.23 -10.47 46.34
C PRO A 291 4.03 -9.95 47.12
N THR A 292 3.62 -8.69 46.90
CA THR A 292 2.46 -8.09 47.56
C THR A 292 1.17 -8.20 46.73
N LYS A 293 1.26 -8.67 45.48
CA LYS A 293 0.15 -8.73 44.51
C LYS A 293 0.20 -10.03 43.68
N PRO A 294 -0.17 -11.19 44.25
CA PRO A 294 0.02 -12.50 43.59
C PRO A 294 -0.76 -12.64 42.28
N ALA A 295 -2.01 -12.17 42.21
CA ALA A 295 -2.80 -12.23 40.96
C ALA A 295 -2.22 -11.35 39.84
N ALA A 296 -1.63 -10.19 40.17
CA ALA A 296 -0.92 -9.35 39.21
C ALA A 296 0.38 -10.02 38.76
N ARG A 297 1.08 -10.68 39.69
CA ARG A 297 2.30 -11.45 39.42
C ARG A 297 2.08 -12.55 38.39
N GLU A 298 1.01 -13.33 38.53
CA GLU A 298 0.69 -14.39 37.56
C GLU A 298 0.44 -13.83 36.16
N LYS A 299 -0.27 -12.71 36.05
CA LYS A 299 -0.49 -12.03 34.77
C LYS A 299 0.81 -11.55 34.15
N TRP A 300 1.70 -10.90 34.92
CA TRP A 300 3.02 -10.49 34.43
C TRP A 300 3.86 -11.68 33.96
N ILE A 301 3.87 -12.79 34.71
CA ILE A 301 4.59 -14.02 34.31
C ILE A 301 4.01 -14.61 33.03
N SER A 302 2.68 -14.67 32.91
CA SER A 302 1.98 -15.13 31.70
C SER A 302 2.33 -14.28 30.48
N ASP A 303 2.35 -12.96 30.65
CA ASP A 303 2.67 -12.02 29.57
C ASP A 303 4.16 -12.11 29.17
N LEU A 304 5.07 -12.32 30.13
CA LEU A 304 6.49 -12.59 29.88
C LEU A 304 6.71 -13.86 29.06
N ARG A 305 6.06 -14.97 29.41
CA ARG A 305 6.18 -16.21 28.62
C ARG A 305 5.71 -15.99 27.18
N TRP A 306 4.59 -15.32 27.02
CA TRP A 306 4.06 -15.00 25.69
C TRP A 306 4.99 -14.11 24.88
N LEU A 307 5.61 -13.09 25.48
CA LEU A 307 6.63 -12.25 24.82
C LEU A 307 7.83 -13.08 24.36
N LYS A 308 8.29 -14.03 25.20
CA LYS A 308 9.36 -14.96 24.82
C LYS A 308 8.94 -15.83 23.64
N GLU A 309 7.81 -16.51 23.75
CA GLU A 309 7.32 -17.43 22.70
C GLU A 309 7.02 -16.71 21.38
N SER A 310 6.59 -15.45 21.42
CA SER A 310 6.17 -14.71 20.22
C SER A 310 7.31 -13.99 19.51
N PHE A 311 8.30 -13.47 20.25
CA PHE A 311 9.26 -12.49 19.69
C PHE A 311 10.73 -12.81 19.97
N TYR A 312 11.03 -13.69 20.94
CA TYR A 312 12.41 -13.98 21.30
C TYR A 312 13.05 -14.94 20.29
N ASP A 313 14.14 -14.50 19.67
CA ASP A 313 15.02 -15.34 18.84
C ASP A 313 16.16 -15.89 19.70
N SER A 314 16.52 -17.16 19.52
CA SER A 314 17.69 -17.81 20.11
C SER A 314 19.01 -17.02 19.99
N LYS A 315 19.12 -16.14 18.99
CA LYS A 315 20.26 -15.24 18.78
C LYS A 315 20.30 -14.06 19.76
N MET A 316 19.18 -13.70 20.39
CA MET A 316 19.08 -12.64 21.39
C MET A 316 19.62 -13.14 22.74
N LYS A 317 20.81 -12.70 23.19
CA LYS A 317 21.46 -13.28 24.38
C LYS A 317 21.10 -12.59 25.71
N PHE A 318 19.83 -12.22 25.91
CA PHE A 318 19.41 -11.51 27.13
C PHE A 318 18.31 -12.23 27.92
N TRP A 319 17.55 -13.14 27.31
CA TRP A 319 16.48 -13.82 28.02
C TRP A 319 17.10 -14.98 28.81
N PRO A 320 16.97 -15.01 30.14
CA PRO A 320 17.58 -16.07 30.92
C PRO A 320 17.03 -17.43 30.50
N VAL A 321 17.95 -18.39 30.29
CA VAL A 321 17.63 -19.81 30.22
C VAL A 321 17.39 -20.26 31.66
N ARG A 322 16.13 -20.39 32.05
CA ARG A 322 15.73 -21.16 33.22
C ARG A 322 14.53 -22.00 32.87
#